data_AF-A0A094GEK9-F1
#
_entry.id   AF-A0A094GEK9-F1
#
_cell.length_a   1.000
_cell.length_b   1.000
_cell.length_c   1.000
_cell.angle_alpha   90.00
_cell.angle_beta   90.00
_cell.angle_gamma   90.00
#
_symmetry.space_group_name_H-M   'P 1'
#
loop_
_entity.id
_entity.type
_entity.pdbx_description
1 polymer ?
#
loop_
_entity_poly.entity_id
_entity_poly.type
_entity_poly.pdbx_seq_one_letter_code
_entity_poly.pdbx_strand_id
1 'polypeptide(L)'
;MLLGIAAKRQKLLLANMSSGEGTSELLQPKIISMEVDDEDSYESEYRLQIGTQVKYLIINPRTYDRDTLSFPLASLPPLQYDATWTVAHISRSPSGTLRTSFSNCKFASIKSLWHPTTIDYFDLVKTEQLTAAAYEAMPSPALAPTLGTSPIIAKIARFEWEIPRLEQETRIYRLLSGSGLAPRFLGHIREGDRVIGFVLEKVAGRAAGVEDLEACREVLGRLHGMGVVHGDVNRLISLLGRGGEDY
;
A
#
# COMPACT_ATOMS: atom_id res chain seq x y z
N MET A 1 -15.14 15.33 4.39
CA MET A 1 -16.09 14.35 4.95
C MET A 1 -15.26 13.18 5.41
N LEU A 2 -15.24 12.95 6.73
CA LEU A 2 -14.31 12.09 7.47
C LEU A 2 -14.59 10.60 7.28
N LEU A 3 -13.52 9.80 7.35
CA LEU A 3 -13.43 8.66 8.28
C LEU A 3 -11.94 8.38 8.56
N GLY A 4 -11.61 8.33 9.85
CA GLY A 4 -10.25 8.12 10.34
C GLY A 4 -9.82 6.67 10.21
N ILE A 5 -8.51 6.45 10.21
CA ILE A 5 -7.93 5.12 10.42
C ILE A 5 -6.92 5.27 11.56
N ALA A 6 -7.32 4.79 12.73
CA ALA A 6 -6.40 4.48 13.81
C ALA A 6 -5.48 3.37 13.32
N ALA A 7 -4.19 3.67 13.16
CA ALA A 7 -3.19 2.66 12.86
C ALA A 7 -2.96 1.80 14.12
N LYS A 8 -3.66 0.67 14.23
CA LYS A 8 -3.30 -0.40 15.17
C LYS A 8 -2.07 -1.10 14.60
N ARG A 9 -0.98 -1.13 15.37
CA ARG A 9 0.24 -1.87 15.03
C ARG A 9 -0.10 -3.36 14.83
N GLN A 10 -0.04 -3.85 13.59
CA GLN A 10 -0.08 -5.27 13.29
C GLN A 10 1.35 -5.78 13.16
N LYS A 11 1.76 -6.64 14.09
CA LYS A 11 3.09 -7.26 14.11
C LYS A 11 3.07 -8.41 13.11
N LEU A 12 3.66 -8.23 11.93
CA LEU A 12 3.82 -9.29 10.94
C LEU A 12 5.05 -10.12 11.31
N LEU A 13 4.85 -11.41 11.62
CA LEU A 13 5.91 -12.38 11.77
C LEU A 13 6.49 -12.72 10.39
N LEU A 14 7.78 -12.45 10.20
CA LEU A 14 8.56 -12.97 9.08
C LEU A 14 8.90 -14.43 9.37
N ALA A 15 8.36 -15.35 8.58
CA ALA A 15 8.84 -16.72 8.52
C ALA A 15 10.00 -16.81 7.52
N ASN A 16 11.17 -17.24 7.99
CA ASN A 16 12.32 -17.55 7.15
C ASN A 16 12.08 -18.87 6.38
N MET A 17 12.35 -18.87 5.07
CA MET A 17 12.26 -20.07 4.24
C MET A 17 13.62 -20.78 4.10
N SER A 18 13.57 -22.10 4.27
CA SER A 18 14.61 -23.06 3.89
C SER A 18 14.45 -23.44 2.42
N SER A 19 15.56 -23.72 1.75
CA SER A 19 15.68 -24.08 0.34
C SER A 19 15.28 -25.54 0.04
N GLY A 20 14.46 -25.76 -1.01
CA GLY A 20 14.40 -27.05 -1.72
C GLY A 20 13.18 -27.32 -2.63
N GLU A 21 13.44 -27.42 -3.95
CA GLU A 21 12.64 -28.09 -5.02
C GLU A 21 11.48 -27.34 -5.74
N GLY A 22 11.82 -26.32 -6.53
CA GLY A 22 11.96 -26.49 -7.98
C GLY A 22 10.78 -26.99 -8.81
N THR A 23 9.55 -26.51 -8.58
CA THR A 23 8.46 -26.24 -9.59
C THR A 23 7.11 -26.06 -8.87
N SER A 24 6.92 -26.71 -7.72
CA SER A 24 5.72 -26.58 -6.89
C SER A 24 5.71 -25.33 -6.01
N GLU A 25 6.88 -24.83 -5.61
CA GLU A 25 7.01 -23.65 -4.74
C GLU A 25 6.54 -22.34 -5.39
N LEU A 26 6.54 -22.24 -6.73
CA LEU A 26 6.23 -21.00 -7.45
C LEU A 26 4.76 -20.57 -7.38
N LEU A 27 3.85 -21.48 -7.03
CA LEU A 27 2.41 -21.22 -6.97
C LEU A 27 1.86 -21.15 -5.54
N GLN A 28 2.72 -21.18 -4.51
CA GLN A 28 2.26 -21.01 -3.15
C GLN A 28 1.76 -19.57 -2.93
N PRO A 29 0.51 -19.38 -2.48
CA PRO A 29 -0.02 -18.05 -2.24
C PRO A 29 0.63 -17.41 -1.01
N LYS A 30 0.98 -16.15 -1.12
CA LYS A 30 1.45 -15.31 -0.01
C LYS A 30 0.52 -14.12 0.18
N ILE A 31 0.07 -13.87 1.39
CA ILE A 31 -0.67 -12.64 1.70
C ILE A 31 0.30 -11.46 1.73
N ILE A 32 0.06 -10.47 0.87
CA ILE A 32 0.87 -9.24 0.79
C ILE A 32 0.13 -8.02 1.35
N SER A 33 -1.19 -8.10 1.49
CA SER A 33 -2.01 -7.10 2.21
C SER A 33 -3.31 -7.74 2.65
N MET A 34 -3.90 -7.20 3.72
CA MET A 34 -5.20 -7.63 4.22
C MET A 34 -5.95 -6.48 4.87
N GLU A 35 -7.27 -6.57 4.87
CA GLU A 35 -8.22 -5.76 5.64
C GLU A 35 -9.25 -6.75 6.21
N VAL A 36 -9.21 -6.95 7.53
CA VAL A 36 -10.07 -7.92 8.22
C VAL A 36 -11.10 -7.15 9.01
N ASP A 37 -12.37 -7.49 8.83
CA ASP A 37 -13.44 -6.91 9.63
C ASP A 37 -13.51 -7.59 10.99
N ASP A 38 -13.12 -6.87 12.04
CA ASP A 38 -13.08 -7.38 13.42
C ASP A 38 -14.47 -7.80 13.93
N GLU A 39 -15.54 -7.18 13.44
CA GLU A 39 -16.93 -7.42 13.84
C GLU A 39 -17.66 -8.45 12.96
N ASP A 40 -16.99 -9.02 11.96
CA ASP A 40 -17.55 -10.03 11.03
C ASP A 40 -18.92 -9.61 10.44
N SER A 41 -19.09 -8.31 10.23
CA SER A 41 -20.27 -7.63 9.70
C SER A 41 -20.13 -7.35 8.20
N TYR A 42 -18.90 -7.19 7.72
CA TYR A 42 -18.53 -6.93 6.34
C TYR A 42 -17.54 -7.96 5.80
N GLU A 43 -17.25 -7.85 4.52
CA GLU A 43 -16.28 -8.71 3.84
C GLU A 43 -14.86 -8.42 4.35
N SER A 44 -14.08 -9.49 4.53
CA SER A 44 -12.63 -9.39 4.73
C SER A 44 -11.92 -9.54 3.40
N GLU A 45 -11.02 -8.61 3.09
CA GLU A 45 -10.31 -8.55 1.81
C GLU A 45 -8.82 -8.86 1.98
N TYR A 46 -8.25 -9.59 1.02
CA TYR A 46 -6.84 -9.97 1.01
C TYR A 46 -6.27 -9.82 -0.39
N ARG A 47 -4.98 -9.49 -0.45
CA ARG A 47 -4.17 -9.56 -1.66
C ARG A 47 -3.21 -10.73 -1.55
N LEU A 48 -3.27 -11.61 -2.53
CA LEU A 48 -2.46 -12.80 -2.65
C LEU A 48 -1.43 -12.58 -3.76
N GLN A 49 -0.15 -12.69 -3.43
CA GLN A 49 0.90 -12.93 -4.41
C GLN A 49 0.95 -14.43 -4.72
N ILE A 50 0.76 -14.78 -5.99
CA ILE A 50 0.90 -16.14 -6.51
C ILE A 50 1.84 -16.05 -7.72
N GLY A 51 3.06 -16.54 -7.56
CA GLY A 51 4.15 -16.29 -8.51
C GLY A 51 4.42 -14.79 -8.66
N THR A 52 4.29 -14.28 -9.90
CA THR A 52 4.43 -12.86 -10.25
C THR A 52 3.09 -12.12 -10.36
N GLN A 53 1.97 -12.80 -10.07
CA GLN A 53 0.65 -12.20 -10.13
C GLN A 53 0.16 -11.81 -8.74
N VAL A 54 -0.59 -10.71 -8.69
CA VAL A 54 -1.38 -10.34 -7.52
C VAL A 54 -2.85 -10.60 -7.84
N LYS A 55 -3.49 -11.39 -6.98
CA LYS A 55 -4.91 -11.73 -7.04
C LYS A 55 -5.60 -11.30 -5.74
N TYR A 56 -6.91 -11.13 -5.78
CA TYR A 56 -7.70 -10.72 -4.64
C TYR A 56 -8.48 -11.92 -4.10
N LEU A 57 -8.59 -11.97 -2.78
CA LEU A 57 -9.44 -12.90 -2.07
C LEU A 57 -10.41 -12.09 -1.23
N ILE A 58 -11.70 -12.36 -1.39
CA ILE A 58 -12.77 -11.76 -0.60
C ILE A 58 -13.44 -12.88 0.18
N ILE A 59 -13.58 -12.70 1.49
CA ILE A 59 -14.24 -13.65 2.37
C ILE A 59 -15.45 -12.97 3.00
N ASN A 60 -16.63 -13.56 2.79
CA ASN A 60 -17.88 -13.02 3.33
C ASN A 60 -17.95 -13.15 4.84
N PRO A 61 -18.72 -12.26 5.48
CA PRO A 61 -18.96 -12.37 6.91
C PRO A 61 -19.57 -13.74 7.25
N ARG A 62 -19.26 -14.24 8.44
CA ARG A 62 -19.69 -15.53 9.00
C ARG A 62 -19.16 -16.74 8.26
N THR A 63 -18.08 -16.57 7.50
CA THR A 63 -17.42 -17.68 6.78
C THR A 63 -16.38 -18.38 7.64
N TYR A 64 -15.59 -17.62 8.37
CA TYR A 64 -14.54 -18.11 9.27
C TYR A 64 -14.55 -17.28 10.56
N ASP A 65 -14.00 -17.85 11.63
CA ASP A 65 -13.73 -17.09 12.87
C ASP A 65 -12.57 -16.11 12.68
N ARG A 66 -12.43 -15.17 13.62
CA ARG A 66 -11.42 -14.10 13.57
C ARG A 66 -9.98 -14.59 13.52
N ASP A 67 -9.65 -15.68 14.22
CA ASP A 67 -8.29 -16.21 14.24
C ASP A 67 -7.94 -16.79 12.87
N THR A 68 -8.90 -17.50 12.26
CA THR A 68 -8.77 -17.96 10.88
C THR A 68 -8.70 -16.79 9.89
N LEU A 69 -9.52 -15.75 10.03
CA LEU A 69 -9.44 -14.57 9.15
C LEU A 69 -8.09 -13.83 9.25
N SER A 70 -7.42 -13.92 10.39
CA SER A 70 -6.07 -13.35 10.58
C SER A 70 -4.99 -14.15 9.84
N PHE A 71 -5.19 -15.46 9.65
CA PHE A 71 -4.23 -16.36 8.99
C PHE A 71 -4.95 -17.38 8.08
N PRO A 72 -5.62 -16.93 7.00
CA PRO A 72 -6.62 -17.76 6.34
C PRO A 72 -6.01 -18.87 5.49
N LEU A 73 -4.76 -18.73 5.02
CA LEU A 73 -4.15 -19.59 3.99
C LEU A 73 -4.28 -21.09 4.26
N ALA A 74 -4.09 -21.53 5.50
CA ALA A 74 -4.19 -22.94 5.87
C ALA A 74 -5.63 -23.49 5.85
N SER A 75 -6.62 -22.60 5.95
CA SER A 75 -8.04 -22.93 5.99
C SER A 75 -8.75 -22.70 4.64
N LEU A 76 -8.05 -22.16 3.64
CA LEU A 76 -8.62 -21.90 2.32
C LEU A 76 -8.82 -23.20 1.54
N PRO A 77 -9.91 -23.31 0.76
CA PRO A 77 -10.01 -24.35 -0.26
C PRO A 77 -8.95 -24.12 -1.35
N PRO A 78 -8.56 -25.16 -2.11
CA PRO A 78 -7.67 -24.99 -3.25
C PRO A 78 -8.21 -23.97 -4.26
N LEU A 79 -7.46 -22.90 -4.51
CA LEU A 79 -7.93 -21.77 -5.32
C LEU A 79 -7.58 -21.84 -6.81
N GLN A 80 -7.18 -23.01 -7.33
CA GLN A 80 -6.75 -23.15 -8.74
C GLN A 80 -5.67 -22.09 -9.08
N TYR A 81 -4.52 -22.18 -8.40
CA TYR A 81 -3.51 -21.11 -8.37
C TYR A 81 -2.92 -20.75 -9.74
N ASP A 82 -2.98 -21.67 -10.70
CA ASP A 82 -2.53 -21.53 -12.09
C ASP A 82 -3.58 -20.91 -13.02
N ALA A 83 -4.84 -20.78 -12.59
CA ALA A 83 -5.92 -20.24 -13.40
C ALA A 83 -5.89 -18.71 -13.53
N THR A 84 -6.59 -18.18 -14.54
CA THR A 84 -6.50 -16.77 -14.95
C THR A 84 -7.34 -15.79 -14.12
N TRP A 85 -8.13 -16.28 -13.16
CA TRP A 85 -8.99 -15.43 -12.31
C TRP A 85 -8.19 -14.33 -11.60
N THR A 86 -8.85 -13.19 -11.35
CA THR A 86 -8.24 -12.08 -10.62
C THR A 86 -8.83 -11.92 -9.22
N VAL A 87 -10.07 -12.35 -9.01
CA VAL A 87 -10.73 -12.35 -7.70
C VAL A 87 -11.29 -13.74 -7.39
N ALA A 88 -10.99 -14.24 -6.19
CA ALA A 88 -11.66 -15.38 -5.58
C ALA A 88 -12.57 -14.87 -4.46
N HIS A 89 -13.79 -15.38 -4.40
CA HIS A 89 -14.77 -15.00 -3.39
C HIS A 89 -15.24 -16.26 -2.66
N ILE A 90 -15.05 -16.26 -1.34
CA ILE A 90 -15.38 -17.38 -0.46
C ILE A 90 -16.51 -16.99 0.48
N SER A 91 -17.50 -17.87 0.58
CA SER A 91 -18.62 -17.71 1.50
C SER A 91 -18.98 -19.04 2.15
N ARG A 92 -19.70 -18.99 3.26
CA ARG A 92 -20.31 -20.17 3.88
C ARG A 92 -21.82 -20.15 3.66
N SER A 93 -22.38 -21.24 3.16
CA SER A 93 -23.83 -21.39 3.02
C SER A 93 -24.52 -21.51 4.38
N PRO A 94 -25.85 -21.31 4.46
CA PRO A 94 -26.61 -21.57 5.69
C PRO A 94 -26.47 -23.01 6.22
N SER A 95 -26.17 -23.98 5.34
CA SER A 95 -25.89 -25.38 5.70
C SER A 95 -24.48 -25.60 6.26
N GLY A 96 -23.65 -24.56 6.34
CA GLY A 96 -22.27 -24.64 6.81
C GLY A 96 -21.25 -25.02 5.74
N THR A 97 -21.66 -25.19 4.49
CA THR A 97 -20.78 -25.61 3.38
C THR A 97 -20.03 -24.41 2.81
N LEU A 98 -18.71 -24.51 2.65
CA LEU A 98 -17.91 -23.50 1.97
C LEU A 98 -18.21 -23.47 0.47
N ARG A 99 -18.31 -22.27 -0.08
CA ARG A 99 -18.50 -22.00 -1.50
C ARG A 99 -17.44 -21.04 -1.99
N THR A 100 -16.78 -21.41 -3.07
CA THR A 100 -15.79 -20.57 -3.75
C THR A 100 -16.31 -20.23 -5.14
N SER A 101 -16.20 -18.97 -5.51
CA SER A 101 -16.45 -18.49 -6.86
C SER A 101 -15.27 -17.65 -7.34
N PHE A 102 -15.04 -17.66 -8.65
CA PHE A 102 -13.93 -16.94 -9.27
C PHE A 102 -14.46 -15.96 -10.31
N SER A 103 -13.82 -14.81 -10.42
CA SER A 103 -14.13 -13.82 -11.45
C SER A 103 -12.87 -13.19 -12.04
N ASN A 104 -13.05 -12.62 -13.23
CA ASN A 104 -12.03 -11.87 -13.95
C ASN A 104 -12.45 -10.40 -13.98
N CYS A 105 -11.97 -9.64 -13.01
CA CYS A 105 -12.19 -8.20 -12.91
C CYS A 105 -10.95 -7.46 -13.38
N LYS A 106 -11.15 -6.43 -14.21
CA LYS A 106 -10.11 -5.44 -14.50
C LYS A 106 -10.07 -4.43 -13.36
N PHE A 107 -8.99 -4.43 -12.60
CA PHE A 107 -8.89 -3.54 -11.46
C PHE A 107 -8.67 -2.07 -11.84
N ALA A 108 -9.14 -1.16 -10.99
CA ALA A 108 -8.83 0.24 -11.11
C ALA A 108 -7.32 0.52 -11.06
N SER A 109 -6.93 1.62 -11.70
CA SER A 109 -5.55 2.08 -11.85
C SER A 109 -5.54 3.59 -11.72
N ILE A 110 -4.50 4.13 -11.09
CA ILE A 110 -4.23 5.57 -11.12
C ILE A 110 -4.02 6.00 -12.58
N LYS A 111 -4.64 7.12 -12.97
CA LYS A 111 -4.63 7.67 -14.34
C LYS A 111 -3.84 8.97 -14.47
N SER A 112 -3.71 9.74 -13.39
CA SER A 112 -2.98 11.01 -13.37
C SER A 112 -1.46 10.84 -13.35
N LEU A 113 -0.92 10.13 -14.34
CA LEU A 113 0.53 9.89 -14.45
C LEU A 113 1.23 11.12 -15.00
N TRP A 114 2.16 11.68 -14.23
CA TRP A 114 2.91 12.89 -14.61
C TRP A 114 4.43 12.74 -14.52
N HIS A 115 4.93 11.91 -13.61
CA HIS A 115 6.34 11.54 -13.55
C HIS A 115 6.68 10.46 -14.62
N PRO A 116 7.84 10.56 -15.32
CA PRO A 116 8.20 9.62 -16.39
C PRO A 116 8.59 8.23 -15.88
N THR A 117 9.14 8.15 -14.67
CA THR A 117 9.58 6.89 -14.06
C THR A 117 8.39 6.05 -13.60
N THR A 118 8.37 4.78 -14.01
CA THR A 118 7.45 3.74 -13.53
C THR A 118 8.26 2.56 -13.01
N ILE A 119 7.89 2.05 -11.85
CA ILE A 119 8.64 1.06 -11.08
C ILE A 119 7.73 -0.15 -10.85
N ASP A 120 8.24 -1.36 -11.08
CA ASP A 120 7.48 -2.56 -10.74
C ASP A 120 7.42 -2.73 -9.21
N TYR A 121 6.24 -3.08 -8.70
CA TYR A 121 6.01 -3.32 -7.27
C TYR A 121 6.99 -4.35 -6.68
N PHE A 122 7.35 -5.38 -7.45
CA PHE A 122 8.24 -6.45 -6.99
C PHE A 122 9.72 -6.05 -7.01
N ASP A 123 10.08 -4.93 -7.65
CA ASP A 123 11.44 -4.37 -7.59
C ASP A 123 11.69 -3.53 -6.32
N LEU A 124 10.68 -3.39 -5.45
CA LEU A 124 10.76 -2.67 -4.19
C LEU A 124 10.92 -3.65 -3.02
N VAL A 125 12.08 -3.63 -2.37
CA VAL A 125 12.33 -4.45 -1.18
C VAL A 125 11.85 -3.69 0.05
N LYS A 126 10.68 -4.06 0.56
CA LYS A 126 10.11 -3.46 1.78
C LYS A 126 11.03 -3.68 2.98
N THR A 127 11.38 -2.58 3.67
CA THR A 127 12.20 -2.59 4.89
C THR A 127 11.38 -2.34 6.15
N GLU A 128 10.40 -1.44 6.10
CA GLU A 128 9.57 -1.07 7.25
C GLU A 128 8.13 -0.74 6.84
N GLN A 129 7.12 -1.19 7.60
CA GLN A 129 5.73 -0.75 7.40
C GLN A 129 5.45 0.51 8.22
N LEU A 130 4.98 1.59 7.58
CA LEU A 130 4.74 2.88 8.23
C LEU A 130 3.26 3.11 8.54
N THR A 131 2.40 2.85 7.55
CA THR A 131 0.92 2.88 7.66
C THR A 131 0.35 1.70 6.89
N ALA A 132 -0.97 1.53 6.82
CA ALA A 132 -1.54 0.48 5.99
C ALA A 132 -1.14 0.63 4.49
N ALA A 133 -1.14 1.86 3.97
CA ALA A 133 -0.86 2.14 2.56
C ALA A 133 0.60 2.55 2.27
N ALA A 134 1.40 2.87 3.28
CA ALA A 134 2.77 3.37 3.10
C ALA A 134 3.81 2.52 3.83
N TYR A 135 4.95 2.30 3.18
CA TYR A 135 6.08 1.54 3.70
C TYR A 135 7.39 2.14 3.20
N GLU A 136 8.45 1.94 3.97
CA GLU A 136 9.81 2.17 3.50
C GLU A 136 10.27 1.00 2.64
N ALA A 137 10.98 1.31 1.56
CA ALA A 137 11.60 0.32 0.70
C ALA A 137 13.02 0.71 0.31
N MET A 138 13.81 -0.29 -0.02
CA MET A 138 15.05 -0.14 -0.77
C MET A 138 14.78 -0.41 -2.25
N PRO A 139 15.27 0.43 -3.18
CA PRO A 139 15.28 0.11 -4.59
C PRO A 139 16.11 -1.16 -4.84
N SER A 140 15.66 -2.03 -5.74
CA SER A 140 16.50 -3.14 -6.21
C SER A 140 17.77 -2.59 -6.89
N PRO A 141 18.86 -3.39 -7.00
CA PRO A 141 20.07 -2.96 -7.70
C PRO A 141 19.81 -2.47 -9.13
N ALA A 142 18.79 -3.02 -9.81
CA ALA A 142 18.38 -2.61 -11.15
C ALA A 142 17.79 -1.18 -11.19
N LEU A 143 17.18 -0.73 -10.08
CA LEU A 143 16.61 0.62 -9.96
C LEU A 143 17.61 1.65 -9.45
N ALA A 144 18.80 1.24 -9.00
CA ALA A 144 19.80 2.15 -8.43
C ALA A 144 20.20 3.31 -9.37
N PRO A 145 20.34 3.14 -10.71
CA PRO A 145 20.61 4.25 -11.62
C PRO A 145 19.48 5.28 -11.70
N THR A 146 18.25 4.89 -11.38
CA THR A 146 17.06 5.73 -11.49
C THR A 146 16.64 6.36 -10.16
N LEU A 147 16.74 5.61 -9.06
CA LEU A 147 16.26 6.02 -7.73
C LEU A 147 17.39 6.24 -6.72
N GLY A 148 18.63 5.92 -7.08
CA GLY A 148 19.75 5.87 -6.15
C GLY A 148 19.69 4.65 -5.24
N THR A 149 20.55 4.66 -4.21
CA THR A 149 20.69 3.57 -3.24
C THR A 149 20.17 3.95 -1.84
N SER A 150 19.49 5.09 -1.72
CA SER A 150 18.90 5.53 -0.45
C SER A 150 17.51 4.91 -0.24
N PRO A 151 17.07 4.75 1.01
CA PRO A 151 15.71 4.33 1.30
C PRO A 151 14.70 5.32 0.74
N ILE A 152 13.57 4.80 0.30
CA ILE A 152 12.45 5.55 -0.30
C ILE A 152 11.15 5.23 0.43
N ILE A 153 10.15 6.08 0.27
CA ILE A 153 8.81 5.85 0.80
C ILE A 153 7.89 5.45 -0.34
N ALA A 154 7.41 4.20 -0.30
CA ALA A 154 6.42 3.70 -1.22
C ALA A 154 5.03 3.84 -0.62
N LYS A 155 4.08 4.36 -1.41
CA LYS A 155 2.67 4.43 -1.04
C LYS A 155 1.82 3.79 -2.12
N ILE A 156 1.00 2.81 -1.75
CA ILE A 156 0.21 2.00 -2.67
C ILE A 156 -1.25 1.91 -2.23
N ALA A 157 -2.15 1.76 -3.20
CA ALA A 157 -3.50 1.31 -2.99
C ALA A 157 -3.42 -0.22 -2.90
N ARG A 158 -3.65 -0.74 -1.70
CA ARG A 158 -3.83 -2.17 -1.45
C ARG A 158 -5.13 -2.61 -2.12
N PHE A 159 -6.20 -1.85 -1.92
CA PHE A 159 -7.53 -2.22 -2.40
C PHE A 159 -8.08 -1.23 -3.42
N GLU A 160 -9.05 -1.69 -4.21
CA GLU A 160 -9.62 -0.89 -5.30
C GLU A 160 -10.24 0.42 -4.79
N TRP A 161 -10.87 0.38 -3.61
CA TRP A 161 -11.46 1.55 -2.97
C TRP A 161 -10.43 2.59 -2.50
N GLU A 162 -9.13 2.26 -2.41
CA GLU A 162 -8.06 3.21 -2.06
C GLU A 162 -7.55 4.00 -3.29
N ILE A 163 -7.80 3.52 -4.52
CA ILE A 163 -7.29 4.12 -5.76
C ILE A 163 -7.73 5.59 -5.93
N PRO A 164 -9.00 5.98 -5.74
CA PRO A 164 -9.41 7.38 -5.91
C PRO A 164 -8.69 8.34 -4.96
N ARG A 165 -8.38 7.88 -3.73
CA ARG A 165 -7.63 8.68 -2.75
C ARG A 165 -6.19 8.88 -3.20
N LEU A 166 -5.53 7.83 -3.65
CA LEU A 166 -4.15 7.92 -4.14
C LEU A 166 -4.03 8.65 -5.47
N GLU A 167 -5.04 8.57 -6.34
CA GLU A 167 -5.17 9.40 -7.54
C GLU A 167 -5.17 10.89 -7.17
N GLN A 168 -5.98 11.27 -6.17
CA GLN A 168 -6.04 12.66 -5.71
C GLN A 168 -4.70 13.09 -5.09
N GLU A 169 -4.09 12.25 -4.26
CA GLU A 169 -2.78 12.53 -3.66
C GLU A 169 -1.68 12.69 -4.72
N THR A 170 -1.69 11.84 -5.76
CA THR A 170 -0.79 11.95 -6.92
C THR A 170 -0.91 13.32 -7.60
N ARG A 171 -2.13 13.85 -7.74
CA ARG A 171 -2.38 15.19 -8.31
C ARG A 171 -1.85 16.31 -7.41
N ILE A 172 -1.97 16.15 -6.08
CA ILE A 172 -1.42 17.11 -5.12
C ILE A 172 0.11 17.12 -5.20
N TYR A 173 0.79 15.97 -5.24
CA TYR A 173 2.24 15.92 -5.43
C TYR A 173 2.69 16.57 -6.74
N ARG A 174 1.90 16.45 -7.82
CA ARG A 174 2.16 17.17 -9.06
C ARG A 174 2.12 18.69 -8.86
N LEU A 175 1.10 19.19 -8.16
CA LEU A 175 0.93 20.62 -7.89
C LEU A 175 2.02 21.17 -6.96
N LEU A 176 2.48 20.37 -6.00
CA LEU A 176 3.52 20.75 -5.04
C LEU A 176 4.95 20.54 -5.58
N SER A 177 5.10 19.97 -6.77
CA SER A 177 6.40 19.69 -7.35
C SER A 177 7.23 20.97 -7.51
N GLY A 178 8.44 20.99 -6.96
CA GLY A 178 9.34 22.16 -6.96
C GLY A 178 9.01 23.25 -5.93
N SER A 179 7.96 23.11 -5.13
CA SER A 179 7.58 24.11 -4.11
C SER A 179 8.43 24.08 -2.83
N GLY A 180 9.12 22.95 -2.59
CA GLY A 180 9.79 22.64 -1.32
C GLY A 180 8.84 22.31 -0.16
N LEU A 181 7.52 22.22 -0.41
CA LEU A 181 6.50 21.92 0.61
C LEU A 181 6.16 20.43 0.72
N ALA A 182 6.68 19.60 -0.18
CA ALA A 182 6.44 18.17 -0.23
C ALA A 182 7.74 17.43 -0.57
N PRO A 183 7.89 16.18 -0.08
CA PRO A 183 8.95 15.29 -0.55
C PRO A 183 8.96 15.18 -2.08
N ARG A 184 10.14 15.04 -2.66
CA ARG A 184 10.30 14.76 -4.09
C ARG A 184 9.59 13.47 -4.46
N PHE A 185 8.77 13.56 -5.50
CA PHE A 185 8.16 12.41 -6.14
C PHE A 185 9.17 11.76 -7.09
N LEU A 186 9.38 10.46 -6.96
CA LEU A 186 10.44 9.73 -7.67
C LEU A 186 9.91 8.81 -8.78
N GLY A 187 8.63 8.45 -8.75
CA GLY A 187 8.02 7.61 -9.78
C GLY A 187 6.70 7.00 -9.37
N HIS A 188 6.01 6.40 -10.34
CA HIS A 188 4.78 5.65 -10.14
C HIS A 188 5.08 4.18 -9.86
N ILE A 189 4.28 3.54 -9.02
CA ILE A 189 4.37 2.09 -8.73
C ILE A 189 3.35 1.35 -9.58
N ARG A 190 3.83 0.39 -10.37
CA ARG A 190 3.05 -0.48 -11.22
C ARG A 190 2.95 -1.88 -10.62
N GLU A 191 1.79 -2.48 -10.76
CA GLU A 191 1.57 -3.90 -10.51
C GLU A 191 0.87 -4.48 -11.73
N GLY A 192 1.51 -5.46 -12.39
CA GLY A 192 0.99 -6.01 -13.64
C GLY A 192 0.81 -4.92 -14.69
N ASP A 193 -0.43 -4.68 -15.13
CA ASP A 193 -0.76 -3.67 -16.14
C ASP A 193 -1.24 -2.32 -15.57
N ARG A 194 -1.41 -2.21 -14.24
CA ARG A 194 -1.98 -1.03 -13.58
C ARG A 194 -1.00 -0.28 -12.70
N VAL A 195 -1.22 1.03 -12.56
CA VAL A 195 -0.54 1.86 -11.57
C VAL A 195 -1.35 1.86 -10.28
N ILE A 196 -0.72 1.46 -9.18
CA ILE A 196 -1.36 1.32 -7.86
C ILE A 196 -0.86 2.36 -6.86
N GLY A 197 0.20 3.11 -7.17
CA GLY A 197 0.80 4.00 -6.19
C GLY A 197 1.96 4.81 -6.72
N PHE A 198 2.80 5.28 -5.81
CA PHE A 198 3.97 6.10 -6.13
C PHE A 198 5.07 6.00 -5.07
N VAL A 199 6.26 6.44 -5.46
CA VAL A 199 7.45 6.52 -4.61
C VAL A 199 7.81 7.98 -4.35
N LEU A 200 8.17 8.26 -3.11
CA LEU A 200 8.72 9.54 -2.66
C LEU A 200 10.13 9.34 -2.10
N GLU A 201 10.91 10.43 -2.06
CA GLU A 201 12.14 10.45 -1.27
C GLU A 201 11.82 10.26 0.22
N LYS A 202 12.72 9.60 0.94
CA LYS A 202 12.66 9.58 2.40
C LYS A 202 13.25 10.87 2.94
N VAL A 203 12.42 11.68 3.57
CA VAL A 203 12.86 12.90 4.26
C VAL A 203 13.30 12.55 5.68
N ALA A 204 14.53 12.92 6.03
CA ALA A 204 15.01 12.83 7.42
C ALA A 204 14.41 13.98 8.24
N GLY A 205 13.86 13.65 9.41
CA GLY A 205 13.22 14.66 10.25
C GLY A 205 12.62 14.08 11.52
N ARG A 206 12.02 14.97 12.32
CA ARG A 206 11.18 14.60 13.46
C ARG A 206 9.75 15.04 13.20
N ALA A 207 8.80 14.37 13.86
CA ALA A 207 7.44 14.84 13.95
C ALA A 207 7.40 16.25 14.58
N ALA A 208 6.56 17.12 14.04
CA ALA A 208 6.35 18.46 14.59
C ALA A 208 5.68 18.37 15.98
N GLY A 209 6.24 19.11 16.93
CA GLY A 209 5.73 19.30 18.28
C GLY A 209 4.96 20.62 18.41
N VAL A 210 4.59 20.97 19.65
CA VAL A 210 3.87 22.24 19.92
C VAL A 210 4.80 23.43 19.69
N GLU A 211 6.09 23.26 19.95
CA GLU A 211 7.13 24.25 19.74
C GLU A 211 7.29 24.68 18.28
N ASP A 212 6.86 23.84 17.33
CA ASP A 212 6.98 24.11 15.90
C ASP A 212 5.71 24.73 15.30
N LEU A 213 4.73 25.10 16.13
CA LEU A 213 3.42 25.53 15.67
C LEU A 213 3.49 26.70 14.68
N GLU A 214 4.31 27.71 14.96
CA GLU A 214 4.43 28.88 14.09
C GLU A 214 5.07 28.53 12.74
N ALA A 215 6.11 27.70 12.73
CA ALA A 215 6.70 27.19 11.49
C ALA A 215 5.69 26.34 10.69
N CYS A 216 4.91 25.50 11.37
CA CYS A 216 3.85 24.72 10.73
C CYS A 216 2.75 25.62 10.14
N ARG A 217 2.37 26.69 10.83
CA ARG A 217 1.38 27.67 10.33
C ARG A 217 1.89 28.40 9.10
N GLU A 218 3.16 28.74 9.05
CA GLU A 218 3.78 29.36 7.87
C GLU A 218 3.75 28.42 6.66
N VAL A 219 4.19 27.17 6.84
CA VAL A 219 4.17 26.14 5.80
C VAL A 219 2.73 25.86 5.32
N LEU A 220 1.77 25.75 6.24
CA LEU A 220 0.35 25.62 5.90
C LEU A 220 -0.19 26.85 5.18
N GLY A 221 0.23 28.05 5.55
CA GLY A 221 -0.11 29.28 4.85
C GLY A 221 0.35 29.26 3.39
N ARG A 222 1.60 28.82 3.15
CA ARG A 222 2.13 28.63 1.79
C ARG A 222 1.34 27.57 1.02
N LEU A 223 1.00 26.46 1.67
CA LEU A 223 0.19 25.39 1.08
C LEU A 223 -1.22 25.87 0.68
N HIS A 224 -1.88 26.62 1.57
CA HIS A 224 -3.18 27.24 1.29
C HIS A 224 -3.09 28.28 0.16
N GLY A 225 -1.98 29.03 0.08
CA GLY A 225 -1.69 29.95 -1.02
C GLY A 225 -1.62 29.26 -2.39
N MET A 226 -1.31 27.96 -2.42
CA MET A 226 -1.36 27.13 -3.63
C MET A 226 -2.73 26.49 -3.89
N GLY A 227 -3.76 26.83 -3.10
CA GLY A 227 -5.10 26.27 -3.21
C GLY A 227 -5.24 24.84 -2.69
N VAL A 228 -4.26 24.35 -1.92
CA VAL A 228 -4.28 23.00 -1.35
C VAL A 228 -4.68 23.06 0.11
N VAL A 229 -5.71 22.30 0.48
CA VAL A 229 -6.09 22.07 1.89
C VAL A 229 -5.66 20.66 2.26
N HIS A 230 -4.77 20.51 3.25
CA HIS A 230 -4.21 19.21 3.64
C HIS A 230 -5.28 18.22 4.12
N GLY A 231 -6.35 18.71 4.76
CA GLY A 231 -7.54 17.91 5.12
C GLY A 231 -7.37 16.96 6.32
N ASP A 232 -6.14 16.57 6.67
CA ASP A 232 -5.79 15.71 7.82
C ASP A 232 -4.45 16.14 8.44
N VAL A 233 -4.41 17.31 9.07
CA VAL A 233 -3.19 17.82 9.73
C VAL A 233 -3.05 17.16 11.10
N ASN A 234 -2.15 16.17 11.20
CA ASN A 234 -1.79 15.52 12.47
C ASN A 234 -0.26 15.49 12.65
N ARG A 235 0.21 15.48 13.90
CA ARG A 235 1.63 15.44 14.28
C ARG A 235 2.39 14.28 13.66
N LEU A 236 1.72 13.15 13.39
CA LEU A 236 2.30 11.97 12.74
C LEU A 236 2.64 12.19 11.25
N ILE A 237 2.11 13.24 10.62
CA ILE A 237 2.20 13.48 9.17
C ILE A 237 3.01 14.75 8.85
N SER A 238 3.31 15.59 9.85
CA SER A 238 4.11 16.80 9.69
C SER A 238 5.56 16.52 10.07
N LEU A 239 6.46 16.47 9.08
CA LEU A 239 7.90 16.30 9.28
C LEU A 239 8.62 17.64 9.13
N LEU A 240 9.50 17.94 10.10
CA LEU A 240 10.49 18.98 9.94
C LEU A 240 11.78 18.37 9.39
N GLY A 241 12.14 18.77 8.17
CA GLY A 241 13.49 18.52 7.66
C GLY A 241 14.52 19.26 8.51
N ARG A 242 15.75 18.75 8.58
CA ARG A 242 16.86 19.61 9.01
C ARG A 242 16.92 20.79 8.03
N GLY A 243 16.87 22.01 8.56
CA GLY A 243 17.05 23.21 7.74
C GLY A 243 18.31 23.06 6.89
N GLY A 244 18.21 23.40 5.61
CA GLY A 244 19.39 23.50 4.77
C GLY A 244 20.35 24.48 5.42
N GLU A 245 21.46 23.97 5.95
CA GLU A 245 22.69 24.72 5.86
C GLU A 245 23.06 24.66 4.38
N ASP A 246 23.20 25.85 3.80
CA ASP A 246 23.74 26.08 2.46
C ASP A 246 24.89 25.12 2.16
N TYR A 247 24.85 24.40 1.03
CA TYR A 247 25.94 24.15 0.07
C TYR A 247 25.42 23.43 -1.18
#